data_AF-A0A7V9AY07-F1
#
_entry.id   AF-A0A7V9AY07-F1
#
_cell.length_a   1.000
_cell.length_b   1.000
_cell.length_c   1.000
_cell.angle_alpha   90.00
_cell.angle_beta   90.00
_cell.angle_gamma   90.00
#
_symmetry.space_group_name_H-M   'P 1'
#
loop_
_entity.id
_entity.type
_entity.pdbx_description
1 polymer ?
#
loop_
_entity_poly.entity_id
_entity_poly.type
_entity_poly.pdbx_seq_one_letter_code
_entity_poly.pdbx_strand_id
1 'polypeptide(L)'
;MNTTIKATCPACGEVALTSEDVVLRIGPATSTNSYGFSCPRCTQFVTKTADERVVRLLLSGGVRPIPIHVPAEVLEYRSGPPINHDDILALHELLDGDNWFEELSGRRSAADPPTV
;
A
#
# COMPACT_ATOMS: atom_id res chain seq x y z
N MET A 1 16.91 10.83 -26.21
CA MET A 1 16.34 12.16 -25.91
C MET A 1 15.94 12.15 -24.44
N ASN A 2 16.62 12.92 -23.58
CA ASN A 2 16.27 13.01 -22.17
C ASN A 2 15.12 13.99 -22.00
N THR A 3 13.91 13.48 -21.76
CA THR A 3 12.78 14.32 -21.36
C THR A 3 13.03 14.81 -19.94
N THR A 4 12.98 16.12 -19.75
CA THR A 4 13.14 16.74 -18.43
C THR A 4 11.76 16.88 -17.76
N ILE A 5 11.63 16.31 -16.57
CA ILE A 5 10.43 16.35 -15.75
C ILE A 5 10.62 17.42 -14.69
N LYS A 6 9.66 18.35 -14.58
CA LYS A 6 9.67 19.36 -13.52
C LYS A 6 8.83 18.89 -12.35
N ALA A 7 9.41 18.92 -11.16
CA ALA A 7 8.72 18.60 -9.91
C ALA A 7 9.09 19.59 -8.81
N THR A 8 8.22 19.75 -7.82
CA THR A 8 8.46 20.66 -6.69
C THR A 8 8.92 19.90 -5.46
N CYS A 9 10.11 20.22 -4.95
CA CYS A 9 10.57 19.86 -3.62
C CYS A 9 10.03 20.88 -2.59
N PRO A 10 9.44 20.45 -1.46
CA PRO A 10 8.91 21.37 -0.45
C PRO A 10 9.98 22.25 0.21
N ALA A 11 11.25 21.80 0.24
CA ALA A 11 12.36 22.56 0.80
C ALA A 11 13.07 23.46 -0.22
N CYS A 12 13.21 23.03 -1.48
CA CYS A 12 14.06 23.71 -2.48
C CYS A 12 13.28 24.40 -3.61
N GLY A 13 11.97 24.18 -3.73
CA GLY A 13 11.16 24.66 -4.85
C GLY A 13 11.22 23.73 -6.07
N GLU A 14 11.08 24.31 -7.27
CA GLU A 14 11.10 23.56 -8.53
C GLU A 14 12.48 22.95 -8.82
N VAL A 15 12.49 21.68 -9.22
CA VAL A 15 13.68 20.93 -9.62
C VAL A 15 13.43 20.21 -10.95
N ALA A 16 14.49 20.06 -11.73
CA ALA A 16 14.50 19.29 -12.97
C ALA A 16 15.00 17.87 -12.69
N LEU A 17 14.28 16.89 -13.20
CA LEU A 17 14.52 15.46 -13.02
C LEU A 17 14.53 14.78 -14.38
N THR A 18 15.24 13.67 -14.50
CA THR A 18 15.12 12.74 -15.62
C THR A 18 14.05 11.70 -15.32
N SER A 19 13.68 10.90 -16.32
CA SER A 19 12.78 9.76 -16.14
C SER A 19 13.30 8.70 -15.16
N GLU A 20 14.63 8.60 -15.00
CA GLU A 20 15.28 7.64 -14.11
C GLU A 20 15.29 8.10 -12.65
N ASP A 21 15.17 9.41 -12.42
CA ASP A 21 15.12 10.00 -11.07
C ASP A 21 13.74 9.89 -10.41
N VAL A 22 12.72 9.48 -11.18
CA VAL A 22 11.33 9.40 -10.73
C VAL A 22 10.88 7.95 -10.66
N VAL A 23 10.32 7.57 -9.51
CA VAL A 23 9.67 6.27 -9.31
C VAL A 23 8.17 6.47 -9.34
N LEU A 24 7.51 5.95 -10.37
CA LEU A 24 6.05 5.91 -10.45
C LEU A 24 5.55 4.57 -9.88
N ARG A 25 4.69 4.63 -8.86
CA ARG A 25 4.05 3.47 -8.25
C ARG A 25 2.56 3.42 -8.63
N ILE A 26 2.16 2.33 -9.26
CA ILE A 26 0.76 2.09 -9.64
C ILE A 26 0.20 1.03 -8.71
N GLY A 27 -0.84 1.37 -7.97
CA GLY A 27 -1.50 0.44 -7.08
C GLY A 27 -2.69 -0.26 -7.74
N PRO A 28 -3.26 -1.31 -7.11
CA PRO A 28 -4.51 -1.93 -7.55
C PRO A 28 -5.68 -0.93 -7.57
N ALA A 29 -6.79 -1.29 -8.23
CA ALA A 29 -7.92 -0.40 -8.53
C ALA A 29 -8.49 0.39 -7.32
N THR A 30 -8.34 -0.13 -6.10
CA THR A 30 -8.81 0.51 -4.86
C THR A 30 -7.78 1.42 -4.19
N SER A 31 -6.57 1.52 -4.72
CA SER A 31 -5.45 2.25 -4.11
C SER A 31 -5.01 3.46 -4.95
N THR A 32 -4.49 4.47 -4.28
CA THR A 32 -4.05 5.70 -4.93
C THR A 32 -2.65 5.52 -5.55
N ASN A 33 -2.50 5.89 -6.83
CA ASN A 33 -1.19 5.93 -7.46
C ASN A 33 -0.32 7.03 -6.85
N SER A 34 0.99 6.83 -6.86
CA SER A 34 1.94 7.80 -6.31
C SER A 34 3.20 7.85 -7.14
N TYR A 35 3.91 8.99 -7.07
CA TYR A 35 5.27 9.08 -7.58
C TYR A 35 6.19 9.65 -6.52
N GLY A 36 7.46 9.29 -6.58
CA GLY A 36 8.48 9.83 -5.69
C GLY A 36 9.82 10.03 -6.37
N PHE A 37 10.63 10.92 -5.79
CA PHE A 37 11.97 11.25 -6.28
C PHE A 37 12.84 11.72 -5.12
N SER A 38 14.15 11.56 -5.27
CA SER A 38 15.14 12.18 -4.37
C SER A 38 15.49 13.56 -4.91
N CYS A 39 15.32 14.61 -4.09
CA CYS A 39 15.66 15.97 -4.52
C CYS A 39 17.16 16.08 -4.83
N PRO A 40 17.58 16.51 -6.03
CA PRO A 40 19.00 16.60 -6.38
C PRO A 40 19.75 17.69 -5.61
N ARG A 41 19.04 18.57 -4.90
CA ARG A 41 19.62 19.67 -4.11
C ARG A 41 19.79 19.34 -2.64
N CYS A 42 18.73 18.84 -1.99
CA CYS A 42 18.74 18.54 -0.54
C CYS A 42 18.71 17.05 -0.21
N THR A 43 18.70 16.17 -1.21
CA THR A 43 18.63 14.69 -1.07
C THR A 43 17.39 14.14 -0.34
N GLN A 44 16.47 14.99 0.10
CA GLN A 44 15.22 14.57 0.70
C GLN A 44 14.36 13.80 -0.30
N PHE A 45 13.83 12.66 0.13
CA PHE A 45 12.87 11.89 -0.64
C PHE A 45 11.48 12.53 -0.55
N VAL A 46 10.89 12.83 -1.71
CA VAL A 46 9.56 13.44 -1.82
C VAL A 46 8.62 12.42 -2.44
N THR A 47 7.45 12.21 -1.82
CA THR A 47 6.37 11.38 -2.37
C THR A 47 5.11 12.22 -2.57
N LYS A 48 4.43 12.02 -3.69
CA LYS A 48 3.20 12.72 -4.06
C LYS A 48 2.18 11.75 -4.63
N THR A 49 0.90 12.06 -4.45
CA THR A 49 -0.17 11.35 -5.15
C THR A 49 -0.12 11.65 -6.64
N ALA A 50 -0.47 10.65 -7.45
CA ALA A 50 -0.53 10.76 -8.90
C ALA A 50 -1.97 10.47 -9.33
N ASP A 51 -2.68 11.50 -9.80
CA ASP A 51 -3.95 11.27 -10.51
C ASP A 51 -3.68 10.66 -11.89
N GLU A 52 -4.74 10.26 -12.59
CA GLU A 52 -4.63 9.62 -13.91
C GLU A 52 -3.89 10.52 -14.94
N ARG A 53 -4.04 11.84 -14.84
CA ARG A 53 -3.37 12.80 -15.72
C ARG A 53 -1.88 12.85 -15.44
N VAL A 54 -1.47 12.90 -14.17
CA VAL A 54 -0.06 12.85 -13.75
C VAL A 54 0.58 11.53 -14.15
N VAL A 55 -0.11 10.40 -13.95
CA VAL A 55 0.36 9.08 -14.39
C VAL A 55 0.64 9.09 -15.89
N ARG A 56 -0.32 9.54 -16.72
CA ARG A 56 -0.14 9.61 -18.18
C ARG A 56 1.05 10.49 -18.59
N LEU A 57 1.23 11.64 -17.93
CA LEU A 57 2.35 12.54 -18.20
C LEU A 57 3.71 11.92 -17.83
N LEU A 58 3.80 11.21 -16.71
CA LEU A 58 5.04 10.55 -16.31
C LEU A 58 5.37 9.38 -17.25
N LEU A 59 4.37 8.59 -17.64
CA LEU A 59 4.53 7.52 -18.62
C LEU A 59 5.00 8.04 -19.98
N SER A 60 4.39 9.12 -20.49
CA SER A 60 4.83 9.74 -21.75
C SER A 60 6.22 10.37 -21.64
N GLY A 61 6.60 10.82 -20.44
CA GLY A 61 7.94 11.28 -20.10
C GLY A 61 9.00 10.16 -20.01
N GLY A 62 8.61 8.89 -20.15
CA GLY A 62 9.52 7.74 -20.12
C GLY A 62 9.74 7.12 -18.73
N VAL A 63 8.99 7.58 -17.71
CA VAL A 63 9.07 6.99 -16.37
C VAL A 63 8.49 5.59 -16.39
N ARG A 64 9.23 4.61 -15.86
CA ARG A 64 8.76 3.23 -15.78
C ARG A 64 7.85 3.05 -14.57
N PRO A 65 6.63 2.54 -14.74
CA PRO A 65 5.75 2.25 -13.61
C PRO A 65 6.23 0.99 -12.89
N ILE A 66 6.13 1.01 -11.57
CA ILE A 66 6.34 -0.14 -10.70
C ILE A 66 4.98 -0.52 -10.10
N PRO A 67 4.47 -1.73 -10.36
CA PRO A 67 3.26 -2.19 -9.71
C PRO A 67 3.52 -2.38 -8.21
N ILE A 68 2.62 -1.86 -7.38
CA ILE A 68 2.64 -2.12 -5.94
C ILE A 68 1.96 -3.47 -5.70
N HIS A 69 2.68 -4.40 -5.09
CA HIS A 69 2.06 -5.57 -4.51
C HIS A 69 1.38 -5.17 -3.20
N VAL A 70 0.05 -5.20 -3.18
CA VAL A 70 -0.71 -5.03 -1.95
C VAL A 70 -0.94 -6.43 -1.37
N PRO A 71 -0.55 -6.68 -0.10
CA PRO A 71 -0.77 -7.96 0.55
C PRO A 71 -2.25 -8.31 0.58
N ALA A 72 -2.58 -9.60 0.52
CA ALA A 72 -3.97 -10.06 0.53
C ALA A 72 -4.71 -9.58 1.79
N GLU A 73 -4.02 -9.53 2.93
CA GLU A 73 -4.51 -9.13 4.26
C GLU A 73 -5.00 -7.67 4.32
N VAL A 74 -4.50 -6.81 3.44
CA VAL A 74 -4.96 -5.41 3.31
C VAL A 74 -6.29 -5.35 2.55
N LEU A 75 -6.49 -6.28 1.62
CA LEU A 75 -7.69 -6.38 0.80
C LEU A 75 -8.75 -7.30 1.42
N GLU A 76 -8.41 -8.03 2.48
CA GLU A 76 -9.33 -8.88 3.21
C GLU A 76 -10.51 -8.09 3.77
N TYR A 77 -11.71 -8.62 3.51
CA TYR A 77 -12.92 -8.13 4.14
C TYR A 77 -12.83 -8.36 5.65
N ARG A 78 -12.84 -7.28 6.42
CA ARG A 78 -12.82 -7.34 7.88
C ARG A 78 -14.23 -7.58 8.39
N SER A 79 -14.47 -8.77 8.93
CA SER A 79 -15.72 -9.13 9.61
C SER A 79 -15.54 -9.17 11.12
N GLY A 80 -16.58 -8.80 11.85
CA GLY A 80 -16.60 -8.85 13.32
C GLY A 80 -16.09 -7.57 13.99
N PRO A 81 -16.15 -7.51 15.33
CA PRO A 81 -15.63 -6.40 16.10
C PRO A 81 -14.10 -6.32 16.00
N PRO A 82 -13.49 -5.12 16.20
CA PRO A 82 -12.05 -5.00 16.36
C PRO A 82 -11.54 -5.88 17.52
N ILE A 83 -10.38 -6.51 17.31
CA ILE A 83 -9.70 -7.27 18.35
C ILE A 83 -9.36 -6.35 19.53
N ASN A 84 -9.75 -6.76 20.72
CA ASN A 84 -9.46 -6.08 21.98
C ASN A 84 -8.58 -6.96 22.90
N HIS A 85 -8.34 -6.51 24.13
CA HIS A 85 -7.47 -7.20 25.07
C HIS A 85 -8.05 -8.55 25.55
N ASP A 86 -9.35 -8.62 25.77
CA ASP A 86 -10.03 -9.83 26.25
C ASP A 86 -9.95 -10.94 25.19
N ASP A 87 -10.00 -10.58 23.90
CA ASP A 87 -9.82 -11.54 22.80
C ASP A 87 -8.42 -12.20 22.83
N ILE A 88 -7.38 -11.43 23.20
CA ILE A 88 -6.00 -11.93 23.33
C ILE A 88 -5.89 -12.87 24.52
N LEU A 89 -6.51 -12.51 25.65
CA LEU A 89 -6.52 -13.36 26.85
C LEU A 89 -7.26 -14.68 26.57
N ALA A 90 -8.42 -14.61 25.93
CA ALA A 90 -9.19 -15.80 25.54
C ALA A 90 -8.41 -16.70 24.57
N LEU A 91 -7.63 -16.12 23.64
CA LEU A 91 -6.74 -16.89 22.77
C LEU A 91 -5.60 -17.54 23.58
N HIS A 92 -5.01 -16.83 24.54
CA HIS A 92 -3.96 -17.38 25.39
C HIS A 92 -4.47 -18.58 26.21
N GLU A 93 -5.61 -18.44 26.87
CA GLU A 93 -6.25 -19.53 27.64
C GLU A 93 -6.60 -20.73 26.76
N LEU A 94 -7.05 -20.49 25.53
CA LEU A 94 -7.31 -21.55 24.56
C LEU A 94 -6.04 -22.33 24.21
N LEU A 95 -4.92 -21.62 23.97
CA LEU A 95 -3.65 -22.23 23.58
C LEU A 95 -2.95 -23.01 24.70
N ASP A 96 -3.30 -22.74 25.96
CA ASP A 96 -2.76 -23.46 27.12
C ASP A 96 -3.37 -24.86 27.31
N GLY A 97 -4.49 -25.15 26.62
CA GLY A 97 -5.16 -26.45 26.68
C GLY A 97 -4.53 -27.52 25.78
N ASP A 98 -4.55 -28.78 26.22
CA ASP A 98 -3.97 -29.92 25.48
C ASP A 98 -4.62 -30.17 24.10
N ASN A 99 -5.89 -29.76 23.93
CA ASN A 99 -6.68 -29.95 22.70
C ASN A 99 -6.91 -28.64 21.93
N TRP A 100 -6.09 -27.61 22.17
CA TRP A 100 -6.29 -26.27 21.61
C TRP A 100 -6.51 -26.25 20.10
N PHE A 101 -5.80 -27.12 19.35
CA PHE A 101 -5.86 -27.13 17.88
C PHE A 101 -7.22 -27.60 17.35
N GLU A 102 -7.81 -28.62 17.99
CA GLU A 102 -9.12 -29.15 17.63
C GLU A 102 -10.22 -28.13 17.97
N GLU A 103 -10.10 -27.48 19.14
CA GLU A 103 -11.04 -26.42 19.54
C GLU A 103 -10.96 -25.20 18.62
N LEU A 104 -9.75 -24.74 18.26
CA LEU A 104 -9.54 -23.62 17.36
C LEU A 104 -10.05 -23.94 15.94
N SER A 105 -9.75 -25.13 15.43
CA SER A 105 -10.16 -25.56 14.10
C SER A 105 -11.67 -25.83 14.00
N GLY A 106 -12.30 -26.22 15.10
CA GLY A 106 -13.75 -26.42 15.21
C GLY A 106 -14.54 -25.11 15.32
N ARG A 107 -13.92 -24.02 15.78
CA ARG A 107 -14.52 -22.67 15.81
C ARG A 107 -14.58 -22.07 14.41
N ARG A 108 -15.51 -22.55 13.60
CA ARG A 108 -15.88 -21.86 12.35
C ARG A 108 -16.63 -20.58 12.73
N SER A 109 -16.08 -19.42 12.39
CA SER A 109 -16.74 -18.13 12.64
C SER A 109 -18.14 -18.15 12.02
N ALA A 110 -19.15 -17.75 12.79
CA ALA A 110 -20.50 -17.49 12.30
C ALA A 110 -20.50 -16.24 11.40
N ALA A 111 -20.00 -16.42 10.19
CA ALA A 111 -20.08 -15.48 9.08
C ALA A 111 -20.07 -16.31 7.79
N ASP A 112 -21.07 -17.17 7.62
CA ASP A 112 -21.43 -17.65 6.28
C ASP A 112 -21.86 -16.40 5.47
N PRO A 113 -21.21 -16.07 4.34
CA PRO A 113 -21.81 -15.15 3.39
C PRO A 113 -23.08 -15.80 2.82
N PRO A 114 -24.15 -15.03 2.52
CA PRO A 114 -25.29 -15.61 1.80
C PRO A 114 -24.80 -16.13 0.45
N THR A 115 -25.07 -17.42 0.20
CA THR A 115 -24.92 -18.08 -1.10
C THR A 115 -25.59 -17.23 -2.20
N VAL A 116 -24.84 -16.90 -3.26
CA VAL A 116 -25.41 -16.39 -4.51
C VAL A 116 -25.95 -17.54 -5.35
#